data_AF-A0A950MFJ2-F1
#
_entry.id   AF-A0A950MFJ2-F1
#
_cell.length_a   1.000
_cell.length_b   1.000
_cell.length_c   1.000
_cell.angle_alpha   90.00
_cell.angle_beta   90.00
_cell.angle_gamma   90.00
#
_symmetry.space_group_name_H-M   'P 1'
#
loop_
_entity.id
_entity.type
_entity.pdbx_description
1 polymer ?
#
loop_
_entity_poly.entity_id
_entity_poly.type
_entity_poly.pdbx_seq_one_letter_code
_entity_poly.pdbx_strand_id
1 'polypeptide(L)'
;MKTAKIALIAGSILCFGVASAQSSETEPVAIIELGGATGWNVKGGAAAFGPDFAIEVTPIANWLELEAGTTPLFTHNSTEWDTDLLFKKPWTLSDKAEFMFGIGPEWVHTRANGTTTNAIAIEAAGDFMFWPSGKHKLGWYLEPAWDYTYGPGRGQSIGITAGLLIAIR
;
A
#
# COMPACT_ATOMS: atom_id res chain seq x y z
N MET A 1 -17.00 -38.87 23.40
CA MET A 1 -16.96 -37.70 24.32
C MET A 1 -16.67 -36.44 23.51
N LYS A 2 -17.67 -35.55 23.49
CA LYS A 2 -17.68 -34.09 23.23
C LYS A 2 -16.61 -33.44 22.34
N THR A 3 -17.04 -33.20 21.09
CA THR A 3 -17.03 -31.97 20.28
C THR A 3 -16.41 -30.68 20.83
N ALA A 4 -15.59 -30.01 20.01
CA ALA A 4 -15.53 -28.55 19.81
C ALA A 4 -14.73 -28.29 18.51
N LYS A 5 -15.32 -28.27 17.31
CA LYS A 5 -15.86 -27.08 16.63
C LYS A 5 -15.28 -25.76 17.13
N ILE A 6 -14.15 -25.35 16.58
CA ILE A 6 -13.74 -23.94 16.60
C ILE A 6 -14.35 -23.31 15.34
N ALA A 7 -15.47 -22.63 15.58
CA ALA A 7 -16.14 -21.70 14.68
C ALA A 7 -15.17 -20.54 14.36
N LEU A 8 -14.95 -20.20 13.09
CA LEU A 8 -15.77 -19.24 12.34
C LEU A 8 -15.84 -17.87 13.02
N ILE A 9 -14.75 -17.10 12.97
CA ILE A 9 -14.77 -15.63 13.12
C ILE A 9 -13.68 -15.03 12.21
N ALA A 10 -14.05 -14.80 10.95
CA ALA A 10 -13.41 -13.81 10.07
C ALA A 10 -14.39 -13.54 8.92
N GLY A 11 -15.62 -13.18 9.28
CA GLY A 11 -16.72 -12.95 8.36
C GLY A 11 -17.62 -11.89 8.94
N SER A 12 -17.13 -10.66 9.00
CA SER A 12 -17.89 -9.42 9.23
C SER A 12 -16.94 -8.24 9.15
N ILE A 13 -16.70 -7.72 7.94
CA ILE A 13 -16.50 -6.30 7.57
C ILE A 13 -16.47 -6.30 6.03
N LEU A 14 -17.63 -6.42 5.38
CA LEU A 14 -17.80 -6.10 3.95
C LEU A 14 -19.22 -5.53 3.69
N CYS A 15 -19.79 -4.83 4.67
CA CYS A 15 -21.03 -4.07 4.50
C CYS A 15 -20.81 -2.60 4.82
N PHE A 16 -19.78 -1.99 4.23
CA PHE A 16 -19.83 -0.56 3.97
C PHE A 16 -20.47 -0.40 2.59
N GLY A 17 -21.75 -0.04 2.58
CA GLY A 17 -22.42 0.39 1.36
C GLY A 17 -21.64 1.58 0.81
N VAL A 18 -21.03 1.40 -0.36
CA VAL A 18 -20.40 2.47 -1.11
C VAL A 18 -21.54 3.33 -1.65
N ALA A 19 -21.99 4.31 -0.86
CA ALA A 19 -22.83 5.38 -1.36
C ALA A 19 -21.94 6.29 -2.21
N SER A 20 -21.61 5.83 -3.41
CA SER A 20 -20.88 6.62 -4.40
C SER A 20 -21.83 7.70 -4.91
N ALA A 21 -21.65 8.93 -4.43
CA ALA A 21 -22.31 10.09 -4.98
C ALA A 21 -21.71 10.36 -6.36
N GLN A 22 -22.33 9.79 -7.39
CA GLN A 22 -21.97 10.04 -8.79
C GLN A 22 -22.00 11.54 -9.09
N SER A 23 -20.84 12.11 -9.38
CA SER A 23 -20.73 13.34 -10.15
C SER A 23 -20.18 12.97 -11.52
N SER A 24 -20.79 13.53 -12.56
CA SER A 24 -20.65 13.15 -13.96
C SER A 24 -19.31 13.54 -14.57
N GLU A 25 -18.27 12.73 -14.34
CA GLU A 25 -17.20 12.31 -15.25
C GLU A 25 -16.68 10.97 -14.69
N THR A 26 -16.32 10.01 -15.54
CA THR A 26 -16.15 8.59 -15.14
C THR A 26 -14.84 8.35 -14.38
N GLU A 27 -14.79 8.76 -13.12
CA GLU A 27 -13.71 8.43 -12.20
C GLU A 27 -13.69 6.92 -11.91
N PRO A 28 -12.49 6.31 -11.76
CA PRO A 28 -12.38 4.90 -11.43
C PRO A 28 -12.99 4.59 -10.05
N VAL A 29 -13.60 3.42 -9.93
CA VAL A 29 -14.16 2.91 -8.65
C VAL A 29 -13.04 2.46 -7.72
N ALA A 30 -11.95 1.96 -8.29
CA ALA A 30 -10.73 1.56 -7.59
C ALA A 30 -9.55 1.57 -8.58
N ILE A 31 -8.33 1.69 -8.06
CA ILE A 31 -7.09 1.60 -8.83
C ILE A 31 -6.29 0.44 -8.26
N ILE A 32 -5.76 -0.42 -9.13
CA ILE A 32 -4.82 -1.48 -8.75
C ILE A 32 -3.43 -0.99 -9.10
N GLU A 33 -2.51 -1.10 -8.15
CA GLU A 33 -1.08 -0.90 -8.34
C GLU A 33 -0.37 -2.25 -8.41
N LEU A 34 0.48 -2.41 -9.43
CA LEU A 34 1.31 -3.59 -9.62
C LEU A 34 2.71 -3.16 -9.98
N GLY A 35 3.69 -3.50 -9.15
CA GLY A 35 5.03 -2.98 -9.33
C GLY A 35 6.14 -3.81 -8.73
N GLY A 36 7.29 -3.17 -8.66
CA GLY A 36 8.43 -3.63 -7.89
C GLY A 36 8.76 -2.61 -6.80
N ALA A 37 9.23 -3.12 -5.68
CA ALA A 37 9.66 -2.36 -4.53
C ALA A 37 11.15 -2.55 -4.28
N THR A 38 11.78 -1.53 -3.71
CA THR A 38 13.05 -1.63 -3.03
C THR A 38 13.05 -0.79 -1.77
N GLY A 39 13.76 -1.23 -0.74
CA GLY A 39 13.90 -0.48 0.50
C GLY A 39 15.18 -0.80 1.25
N TRP A 40 15.58 0.10 2.13
CA TRP A 40 16.73 -0.10 3.01
C TRP A 40 16.57 0.66 4.33
N ASN A 41 17.19 0.13 5.38
CA ASN A 41 17.23 0.80 6.68
C ASN A 41 18.20 1.99 6.65
N VAL A 42 17.76 3.15 7.18
CA VAL A 42 18.54 4.39 7.24
C VAL A 42 19.81 4.24 8.09
N LYS A 43 19.80 3.33 9.08
CA LYS A 43 20.96 3.06 9.94
C LYS A 43 21.93 2.03 9.36
N GLY A 44 21.68 1.58 8.14
CA GLY A 44 22.50 0.60 7.43
C GLY A 44 21.86 -0.78 7.38
N GLY A 45 22.27 -1.55 6.38
CA GLY A 45 21.68 -2.83 6.00
C GLY A 45 21.84 -3.04 4.50
N ALA A 46 21.54 -4.25 4.03
CA ALA A 46 21.42 -4.49 2.60
C ALA A 46 20.09 -3.90 2.10
N ALA A 47 20.08 -3.42 0.86
CA ALA A 47 18.82 -3.15 0.19
C ALA A 47 18.04 -4.45 -0.01
N ALA A 48 16.73 -4.38 0.17
CA ALA A 48 15.80 -5.45 -0.14
C ALA A 48 15.02 -5.09 -1.41
N PHE A 49 14.52 -6.12 -2.09
CA PHE A 49 13.78 -5.97 -3.35
C PHE A 49 12.61 -6.94 -3.36
N GLY A 50 11.50 -6.54 -3.97
CA GLY A 50 10.26 -7.31 -3.96
C GLY A 50 9.32 -6.92 -5.09
N PRO A 51 8.29 -7.74 -5.39
CA PRO A 51 7.09 -7.24 -6.03
C PRO A 51 6.30 -6.37 -5.06
N ASP A 52 5.42 -5.55 -5.62
CA ASP A 52 4.48 -4.70 -4.90
C ASP A 52 3.07 -4.84 -5.47
N PHE A 53 2.07 -4.75 -4.60
CA PHE A 53 0.66 -4.83 -4.92
C PHE A 53 -0.12 -3.91 -3.98
N ALA A 54 -0.90 -3.00 -4.54
CA ALA A 54 -1.83 -2.19 -3.77
C ALA A 54 -3.18 -2.03 -4.45
N ILE A 55 -4.20 -1.70 -3.65
CA ILE A 55 -5.51 -1.29 -4.14
C ILE A 55 -5.84 0.05 -3.50
N GLU A 56 -6.16 1.03 -4.34
CA GLU A 56 -6.64 2.33 -3.94
C GLU A 56 -8.12 2.48 -4.23
N VAL A 57 -8.82 3.17 -3.33
CA VAL A 57 -10.20 3.61 -3.50
C VAL A 57 -10.33 5.06 -3.08
N THR A 58 -11.24 5.80 -3.69
CA THR A 58 -11.47 7.22 -3.38
C THR A 58 -12.84 7.42 -2.68
N PRO A 59 -12.93 7.27 -1.34
CA PRO A 59 -14.19 7.51 -0.63
C PRO A 59 -14.68 8.95 -0.73
N ILE A 60 -13.76 9.92 -0.75
CA ILE A 60 -14.08 11.35 -0.80
C ILE A 60 -13.25 11.99 -1.91
N ALA A 61 -13.89 12.21 -3.06
CA ALA A 61 -13.27 12.80 -4.23
C ALA A 61 -12.47 14.08 -3.88
N ASN A 62 -11.23 14.16 -4.38
CA ASN A 62 -10.31 15.28 -4.18
C ASN A 62 -9.87 15.56 -2.73
N TRP A 63 -10.19 14.68 -1.77
CA TRP A 63 -9.87 14.90 -0.36
C TRP A 63 -9.25 13.70 0.33
N LEU A 64 -9.80 12.50 0.11
CA LEU A 64 -9.34 11.28 0.75
C LEU A 64 -9.41 10.09 -0.21
N GLU A 65 -8.25 9.48 -0.36
CA GLU A 65 -7.97 8.19 -0.98
C GLU A 65 -7.54 7.22 0.12
N LEU A 66 -7.95 5.96 0.02
CA LEU A 66 -7.51 4.88 0.89
C LEU A 66 -6.77 3.87 0.06
N GLU A 67 -5.57 3.52 0.49
CA GLU A 67 -4.78 2.46 -0.10
C GLU A 67 -4.61 1.32 0.88
N ALA A 68 -4.65 0.09 0.39
CA ALA A 68 -4.14 -1.07 1.11
C ALA A 68 -3.12 -1.82 0.25
N GLY A 69 -1.86 -1.81 0.68
CA GLY A 69 -0.74 -2.44 0.02
C GLY A 69 -0.25 -3.72 0.69
N THR A 70 0.49 -4.53 -0.07
CA THR A 70 1.34 -5.57 0.48
C THR A 70 2.59 -5.81 -0.36
N THR A 71 3.74 -5.73 0.31
CA THR A 71 5.06 -5.79 -0.32
C THR A 71 5.94 -6.84 0.35
N PRO A 72 6.22 -7.98 -0.30
CA PRO A 72 7.23 -8.90 0.18
C PRO A 72 8.63 -8.46 -0.26
N LEU A 73 9.47 -8.03 0.68
CA LEU A 73 10.87 -7.65 0.46
C LEU A 73 11.83 -8.80 0.78
N PHE A 74 12.74 -9.08 -0.15
CA PHE A 74 13.72 -10.18 -0.05
C PHE A 74 15.15 -9.67 0.14
N THR A 75 15.86 -10.25 1.09
CA THR A 75 17.33 -10.15 1.21
C THR A 75 17.96 -11.54 1.17
N HIS A 76 19.29 -11.64 1.24
CA HIS A 76 19.99 -12.93 1.22
C HIS A 76 19.52 -13.91 2.33
N ASN A 77 19.13 -13.41 3.50
CA ASN A 77 18.82 -14.23 4.69
C ASN A 77 17.47 -13.91 5.36
N SER A 78 16.68 -13.00 4.78
CA SER A 78 15.38 -12.62 5.32
C SER A 78 14.33 -12.43 4.23
N THR A 79 13.09 -12.69 4.60
CA THR A 79 11.90 -12.24 3.88
C THR A 79 11.09 -11.40 4.83
N GLU A 80 10.76 -10.21 4.40
CA GLU A 80 9.91 -9.25 5.10
C GLU A 80 8.63 -9.09 4.29
N TRP A 81 7.49 -9.05 4.99
CA TRP A 81 6.19 -8.78 4.39
C TRP A 81 5.64 -7.54 5.06
N ASP A 82 5.48 -6.52 4.24
CA ASP A 82 4.93 -5.25 4.65
C ASP A 82 3.47 -5.21 4.19
N THR A 83 2.59 -4.73 5.05
CA THR A 83 1.16 -4.62 4.78
C THR A 83 0.66 -3.35 5.41
N ASP A 84 0.29 -2.40 4.58
CA ASP A 84 -0.04 -1.04 4.93
C ASP A 84 -1.53 -0.72 4.71
N LEU A 85 -1.94 0.39 5.30
CA LEU A 85 -3.23 1.02 5.05
C LEU A 85 -3.03 2.54 5.05
N LEU A 86 -2.85 3.14 3.89
CA LEU A 86 -2.55 4.57 3.79
C LEU A 86 -3.81 5.41 3.61
N PHE A 87 -3.84 6.54 4.32
CA PHE A 87 -4.83 7.60 4.13
C PHE A 87 -4.17 8.69 3.30
N LYS A 88 -4.42 8.66 2.00
CA LYS A 88 -3.79 9.54 1.01
C LYS A 88 -4.68 10.73 0.73
N LYS A 89 -4.08 11.92 0.66
CA LYS A 89 -4.75 13.09 0.11
C LYS A 89 -4.33 13.23 -1.36
N PRO A 90 -5.27 13.31 -2.31
CA PRO A 90 -4.94 13.56 -3.71
C PRO A 90 -4.79 15.06 -4.02
N TRP A 91 -3.93 15.35 -5.01
CA TRP A 91 -3.79 16.63 -5.70
C TRP A 91 -3.59 16.40 -7.19
N THR A 92 -4.47 16.95 -8.01
CA THR A 92 -4.29 16.97 -9.47
C THR A 92 -3.22 18.00 -9.83
N LEU A 93 -2.11 17.54 -10.43
CA LEU A 93 -1.05 18.42 -10.91
C LEU A 93 -1.29 18.87 -12.37
N SER A 94 -1.84 17.98 -13.19
CA SER A 94 -2.24 18.23 -14.59
C SER A 94 -3.25 17.18 -15.07
N ASP A 95 -3.78 17.32 -16.29
CA ASP A 95 -4.67 16.34 -16.95
C ASP A 95 -4.09 14.92 -17.11
N LYS A 96 -2.81 14.72 -16.78
CA LYS A 96 -2.10 13.43 -16.90
C LYS A 96 -1.28 13.07 -15.67
N ALA A 97 -1.25 13.93 -14.65
CA ALA A 97 -0.37 13.73 -13.51
C ALA A 97 -1.09 14.11 -12.23
N GLU A 98 -1.05 13.19 -11.28
CA GLU A 98 -1.61 13.34 -9.96
C GLU A 98 -0.52 13.04 -8.95
N PHE A 99 -0.62 13.72 -7.81
CA PHE A 99 0.26 13.47 -6.69
C PHE A 99 -0.60 13.23 -5.47
N MET A 100 -0.25 12.21 -4.69
CA MET A 100 -0.87 11.92 -3.42
C MET A 100 0.18 11.90 -2.32
N PHE A 101 -0.25 12.27 -1.12
CA PHE A 101 0.57 12.13 0.08
C PHE A 101 -0.26 11.42 1.13
N GLY A 102 0.27 10.30 1.62
CA GLY A 102 -0.39 9.44 2.57
C GLY A 102 0.40 9.24 3.84
N ILE A 103 -0.34 8.88 4.89
CA ILE A 103 0.23 8.36 6.12
C ILE A 103 -0.69 7.25 6.65
N GLY A 104 -0.10 6.20 7.20
CA GLY A 104 -0.89 5.06 7.67
C GLY A 104 -0.11 4.10 8.57
N PRO A 105 -0.82 3.18 9.24
CA PRO A 105 -0.18 2.07 9.91
C PRO A 105 0.33 1.05 8.90
N GLU A 106 1.44 0.41 9.25
CA GLU A 106 2.02 -0.71 8.52
C GLU A 106 2.22 -1.88 9.50
N TRP A 107 1.96 -3.10 9.05
CA TRP A 107 2.33 -4.33 9.73
C TRP A 107 3.50 -4.99 9.03
N VAL A 108 4.60 -5.15 9.77
CA VAL A 108 5.85 -5.73 9.27
C VAL A 108 5.99 -7.15 9.83
N HIS A 109 6.02 -8.13 8.94
CA HIS A 109 6.24 -9.54 9.26
C HIS A 109 7.58 -10.03 8.69
N THR A 110 8.59 -10.12 9.55
CA THR A 110 9.94 -10.55 9.15
C THR A 110 10.18 -12.01 9.52
N ARG A 111 10.68 -12.79 8.57
CA ARG A 111 11.21 -14.13 8.77
C ARG A 111 12.70 -14.14 8.42
N ALA A 112 13.55 -14.32 9.43
CA ALA A 112 15.01 -14.34 9.26
C ALA A 112 15.64 -15.45 10.12
N ASN A 113 16.54 -16.24 9.53
CA ASN A 113 17.31 -17.29 10.24
C ASN A 113 16.45 -18.22 11.12
N GLY A 114 15.25 -18.60 10.67
CA GLY A 114 14.33 -19.47 11.41
C GLY A 114 13.57 -18.80 12.56
N THR A 115 13.75 -17.50 12.77
CA THR A 115 12.98 -16.69 13.73
C THR A 115 11.94 -15.85 12.96
N THR A 116 10.76 -15.73 13.54
CA THR A 116 9.67 -14.90 13.02
C THR A 116 9.39 -13.77 14.00
N THR A 117 9.34 -12.54 13.50
CA THR A 117 9.03 -11.34 14.27
C THR A 117 7.89 -10.57 13.62
N ASN A 118 7.08 -9.93 14.44
CA ASN A 118 6.01 -9.03 13.99
C ASN A 118 6.24 -7.67 14.64
N ALA A 119 6.09 -6.61 13.87
CA ALA A 119 6.18 -5.24 14.31
C ALA A 119 5.06 -4.40 13.70
N ILE A 120 4.75 -3.28 14.34
CA ILE A 120 3.85 -2.27 13.77
C ILE A 120 4.71 -1.07 13.44
N ALA A 121 4.46 -0.45 12.30
CA ALA A 121 5.14 0.73 11.84
C ALA A 121 4.12 1.82 11.49
N ILE A 122 4.65 3.02 11.29
CA ILE A 122 3.93 4.11 10.65
C ILE A 122 4.69 4.43 9.37
N GLU A 123 3.96 4.51 8.28
CA GLU A 123 4.47 4.80 6.94
C GLU A 123 3.94 6.14 6.48
N ALA A 124 4.80 6.91 5.82
CA ALA A 124 4.43 8.10 5.07
C ALA A 124 4.92 7.95 3.63
N ALA A 125 3.99 8.04 2.68
CA ALA A 125 4.27 7.82 1.27
C ALA A 125 3.87 9.03 0.43
N GLY A 126 4.62 9.26 -0.65
CA GLY A 126 4.28 10.24 -1.66
C GLY A 126 4.12 9.54 -3.00
N ASP A 127 2.91 9.44 -3.52
CA ASP A 127 2.62 8.72 -4.75
C ASP A 127 2.50 9.69 -5.93
N PHE A 128 3.29 9.43 -6.98
CA PHE A 128 3.22 10.13 -8.25
C PHE A 128 2.57 9.24 -9.31
N MET A 129 1.31 9.51 -9.61
CA MET A 129 0.60 8.86 -10.70
C MET A 129 0.74 9.62 -12.02
N PHE A 130 1.04 8.88 -13.08
CA PHE A 130 1.05 9.37 -14.45
C PHE A 130 0.11 8.57 -15.33
N TRP A 131 -0.84 9.28 -15.96
CA TRP A 131 -1.86 8.74 -16.85
C TRP A 131 -1.62 9.20 -18.29
N PRO A 132 -0.90 8.43 -19.13
CA PRO A 132 -0.58 8.84 -20.50
C PRO A 132 -1.83 9.05 -21.38
N SER A 133 -2.89 8.28 -21.09
CA SER A 133 -4.18 8.35 -21.75
C SER A 133 -5.15 9.14 -20.88
N GLY A 134 -5.80 10.18 -21.43
CA GLY A 134 -6.81 11.00 -20.74
C GLY A 134 -8.12 10.28 -20.42
N LYS A 135 -8.07 8.95 -20.25
CA LYS A 135 -9.19 8.11 -19.79
C LYS A 135 -8.83 7.34 -18.52
N HIS A 136 -7.73 7.64 -17.83
CA HIS A 136 -7.29 6.96 -16.59
C HIS A 136 -7.58 5.45 -16.64
N LYS A 137 -7.01 4.75 -17.63
CA LYS A 137 -7.21 3.31 -17.83
C LYS A 137 -5.99 2.51 -17.40
N LEU A 138 -4.84 2.98 -17.87
CA LEU A 138 -3.55 2.40 -17.61
C LEU A 138 -2.59 3.57 -17.38
N GLY A 139 -1.88 3.53 -16.28
CA GLY A 139 -0.93 4.54 -15.86
C GLY A 139 0.34 3.92 -15.30
N TRP A 140 1.21 4.79 -14.79
CA TRP A 140 2.43 4.44 -14.10
C TRP A 140 2.43 5.15 -12.76
N TYR A 141 2.98 4.51 -11.74
CA TYR A 141 3.21 5.15 -10.45
C TYR A 141 4.67 5.07 -10.04
N LEU A 142 5.04 6.00 -9.17
CA LEU A 142 6.29 6.02 -8.45
C LEU A 142 6.00 6.56 -7.06
N GLU A 143 6.22 5.73 -6.05
CA GLU A 143 5.91 6.07 -4.68
C GLU A 143 7.15 5.89 -3.79
N PRO A 144 7.84 6.98 -3.43
CA PRO A 144 8.72 7.00 -2.28
C PRO A 144 7.96 6.87 -0.96
N ALA A 145 8.45 6.02 -0.07
CA ALA A 145 7.94 5.79 1.27
C ALA A 145 9.03 5.99 2.34
N TRP A 146 8.60 6.37 3.54
CA TRP A 146 9.40 6.40 4.75
C TRP A 146 8.64 5.76 5.89
N ASP A 147 9.31 4.84 6.59
CA ASP A 147 8.68 4.07 7.66
C ASP A 147 9.41 4.26 8.98
N TYR A 148 8.64 4.18 10.05
CA TYR A 148 9.16 4.09 11.41
C TYR A 148 8.57 2.90 12.13
N THR A 149 9.38 1.85 12.27
CA THR A 149 8.98 0.59 12.89
C THR A 149 9.08 0.65 14.42
N TYR A 150 8.01 0.26 15.10
CA TYR A 150 7.93 0.08 16.54
C TYR A 150 8.12 -1.40 16.92
N GLY A 151 9.05 -1.70 17.83
CA GLY A 151 9.28 -3.05 18.37
C GLY A 151 10.68 -3.59 18.13
N PRO A 152 10.89 -4.92 18.23
CA PRO A 152 12.14 -5.56 17.84
C PRO A 152 12.43 -5.27 16.36
N GLY A 153 13.59 -4.70 16.04
CA GLY A 153 13.87 -4.19 14.69
C GLY A 153 13.61 -2.69 14.52
N ARG A 154 13.32 -1.95 15.59
CA ARG A 154 13.13 -0.49 15.59
C ARG A 154 14.14 0.23 14.69
N GLY A 155 13.62 0.89 13.67
CA GLY A 155 14.43 1.56 12.67
C GLY A 155 13.61 2.54 11.86
N GLN A 156 14.33 3.31 11.05
CA GLN A 156 13.72 4.03 9.95
C GLN A 156 14.13 3.33 8.67
N SER A 157 13.20 3.16 7.75
CA SER A 157 13.44 2.69 6.39
C SER A 157 13.04 3.76 5.40
N ILE A 158 13.64 3.67 4.22
CA ILE A 158 13.20 4.39 3.04
C ILE A 158 12.93 3.33 1.98
N GLY A 159 11.76 3.44 1.36
CA GLY A 159 11.29 2.58 0.27
C GLY A 159 11.02 3.39 -0.99
N ILE A 160 11.07 2.71 -2.13
CA ILE A 160 10.52 3.19 -3.39
C ILE A 160 9.79 2.03 -4.05
N THR A 161 8.53 2.24 -4.39
CA THR A 161 7.72 1.36 -5.24
C THR A 161 7.49 2.05 -6.59
N ALA A 162 7.40 1.26 -7.66
CA ALA A 162 7.09 1.77 -8.98
C ALA A 162 6.50 0.66 -9.86
N GLY A 163 5.53 1.03 -10.70
CA GLY A 163 4.85 0.04 -11.51
C GLY A 163 3.73 0.59 -12.37
N LEU A 164 2.73 -0.26 -12.60
CA LEU A 164 1.57 0.01 -13.42
C LEU A 164 0.34 0.29 -12.55
N LEU A 165 -0.45 1.26 -13.01
CA LEU A 165 -1.76 1.60 -12.47
C LEU A 165 -2.84 1.05 -13.38
N ILE A 166 -3.79 0.29 -12.84
CA ILE A 166 -4.91 -0.29 -13.59
C ILE A 166 -6.21 0.17 -12.95
N ALA A 167 -6.93 1.02 -13.65
CA ALA A 167 -8.21 1.55 -13.20
C ALA A 167 -9.35 0.54 -13.38
N ILE A 168 -10.13 0.33 -12.32
CA ILE A 168 -11.37 -0.43 -12.31
C ILE A 168 -12.55 0.54 -12.48
N ARG A 169 -13.49 0.21 -13.36
CA ARG A 169 -14.67 1.02 -13.69
C ARG A 169 -15.95 0.21 -13.53
#